data_AF-A0A535R7Y7-F1
#
_entry.id   AF-A0A535R7Y7-F1
#
_cell.length_a   1.000
_cell.length_b   1.000
_cell.length_c   1.000
_cell.angle_alpha   90.00
_cell.angle_beta   90.00
_cell.angle_gamma   90.00
#
_symmetry.space_group_name_H-M   'P 1'
#
loop_
_entity.id
_entity.type
_entity.pdbx_description
1 polymer ?
#
loop_
_entity_poly.entity_id
_entity_poly.type
_entity_poly.pdbx_seq_one_letter_code
_entity_poly.pdbx_strand_id
1 'polypeptide(L)'
;MGTAVGVGFLLFQLGAVFTQHLGPTRYFAWAPNDYVVRYRLTVREGDRELAASEILARYRHLYGVSAGATSSASVEGVYENPPQQLIDQILQYERTYGRKDHAVVTLTYRLDERAPVDWVWHG
;
A
#
# COMPACT_ATOMS: atom_id res chain seq x y z
N MET A 1 18.41 22.43 -35.08
CA MET A 1 17.14 21.94 -34.51
C MET A 1 17.33 20.79 -33.51
N GLY A 2 18.22 19.82 -33.73
CA GLY A 2 18.39 18.68 -32.81
C GLY A 2 18.85 19.03 -31.39
N THR A 3 19.66 20.07 -31.21
CA THR A 3 20.14 20.52 -29.88
C THR A 3 19.03 21.10 -29.01
N ALA A 4 18.11 21.88 -29.58
CA ALA A 4 16.98 22.44 -28.84
C ALA A 4 16.01 21.36 -28.36
N VAL A 5 15.79 20.32 -29.17
CA VAL A 5 14.97 19.16 -28.81
C VAL A 5 15.64 18.34 -27.70
N GLY A 6 16.95 18.13 -27.79
CA GLY A 6 17.71 17.42 -26.74
C GLY A 6 17.72 18.15 -25.39
N VAL A 7 17.89 19.48 -25.40
CA VAL A 7 17.82 20.30 -24.18
C VAL A 7 16.40 20.30 -23.60
N GLY A 8 15.37 20.38 -24.44
CA GLY A 8 13.98 20.27 -24.00
C GLY A 8 13.68 18.93 -23.33
N PHE A 9 14.20 17.84 -23.88
CA PHE A 9 14.04 16.50 -23.30
C PHE A 9 14.75 16.35 -21.95
N LEU A 10 15.97 16.89 -21.82
CA LEU A 10 16.70 16.90 -20.54
C LEU A 10 15.98 17.72 -19.46
N LEU A 11 15.45 18.89 -19.83
CA LEU A 11 14.68 19.73 -18.92
C LEU A 11 13.38 19.04 -18.46
N PHE A 12 12.72 18.31 -19.36
CA PHE A 12 11.56 17.51 -19.02
C PHE A 12 11.90 16.38 -18.03
N GLN A 13 13.01 15.67 -18.25
CA GLN A 13 13.48 14.64 -17.31
C GLN A 13 13.80 15.21 -15.93
N LEU A 14 14.48 16.36 -15.88
CA LEU A 14 14.77 17.08 -14.62
C LEU A 14 13.48 17.50 -13.91
N GLY A 15 12.49 18.01 -14.64
CA GLY A 15 11.18 18.35 -14.09
C GLY A 15 10.42 17.15 -13.54
N ALA A 16 10.45 16.01 -14.24
CA ALA A 16 9.83 14.76 -13.80
C ALA A 16 10.48 14.23 -12.50
N VAL A 17 11.82 14.25 -12.41
CA VAL A 17 12.54 13.84 -11.19
C VAL A 17 12.25 14.80 -10.04
N PHE A 18 12.24 16.11 -10.30
CA PHE A 18 11.99 17.12 -9.27
C PHE A 18 10.56 17.04 -8.71
N THR A 19 9.56 16.81 -9.59
CA THR A 19 8.17 16.62 -9.16
C THR A 19 7.97 15.34 -8.36
N GLN A 20 8.68 14.24 -8.68
CA GLN A 20 8.67 13.04 -7.84
C GLN A 20 9.34 13.28 -6.47
N HIS A 21 10.45 14.02 -6.40
CA HIS A 21 11.15 14.28 -5.13
C HIS A 21 10.44 15.27 -4.19
N LEU A 22 9.58 16.12 -4.74
CA LEU A 22 8.67 16.99 -3.99
C LEU A 22 7.38 16.30 -3.57
N GLY A 23 7.13 15.08 -4.04
CA GLY A 23 6.01 14.26 -3.59
C GLY A 23 6.13 13.89 -2.10
N PRO A 24 4.99 13.76 -1.39
CA PRO A 24 4.96 13.44 0.05
C PRO A 24 5.44 12.01 0.37
N THR A 25 5.59 11.15 -0.63
CA THR A 25 6.00 9.74 -0.47
C THR A 25 7.51 9.58 -0.54
N ARG A 26 8.22 10.06 0.49
CA ARG A 26 9.65 9.79 0.66
C ARG A 26 9.85 8.46 1.40
N TYR A 27 9.84 7.37 0.65
CA TYR A 27 10.35 6.09 1.14
C TYR A 27 11.88 6.17 1.10
N PHE A 28 12.53 6.35 2.26
CA PHE A 28 13.98 6.43 2.36
C PHE A 28 14.63 5.07 2.08
N ALA A 29 14.79 4.73 0.80
CA ALA A 29 15.34 3.45 0.33
C ALA A 29 16.87 3.29 0.52
N TRP A 30 17.52 4.18 1.27
CA TRP A 30 18.99 4.19 1.42
C TRP A 30 19.48 3.62 2.76
N ALA A 31 18.59 3.35 3.71
CA ALA A 31 18.93 2.59 4.91
C ALA A 31 18.69 1.09 4.66
N PRO A 32 19.50 0.18 5.22
CA PRO A 32 19.16 -1.23 5.29
C PRO A 32 17.74 -1.33 5.84
N ASN A 33 16.89 -2.07 5.16
CA ASN A 33 15.46 -2.10 5.45
C ASN A 33 15.24 -2.60 6.89
N ASP A 34 15.02 -1.68 7.83
CA ASP A 34 14.84 -2.00 9.25
C ASP A 34 13.37 -2.18 9.62
N TYR A 35 12.46 -1.97 8.66
CA TYR A 35 11.03 -2.02 8.88
C TYR A 35 10.52 -3.46 8.79
N VAL A 36 10.08 -4.00 9.91
CA VAL A 36 9.27 -5.22 9.95
C VAL A 36 7.88 -4.84 10.42
N VAL A 37 6.97 -4.65 9.47
CA VAL A 37 5.57 -4.31 9.77
C VAL A 37 4.76 -5.59 9.84
N ARG A 38 4.31 -5.96 11.04
CA ARG A 38 3.29 -7.02 11.18
C ARG A 38 1.93 -6.38 11.00
N TYR A 39 1.11 -6.91 10.10
CA TYR A 39 -0.22 -6.40 9.89
C TYR A 39 -1.27 -7.50 10.01
N ARG A 40 -2.47 -7.09 10.40
CA ARG A 40 -3.72 -7.83 10.33
C ARG A 40 -4.69 -7.01 9.49
N LEU A 41 -5.22 -7.63 8.45
CA LEU A 41 -6.15 -7.04 7.50
C LEU A 41 -7.49 -7.74 7.61
N THR A 42 -8.53 -6.93 7.75
CA THR A 42 -9.94 -7.37 7.72
C THR A 42 -10.68 -6.47 6.76
N VAL A 43 -11.55 -7.05 5.94
CA VAL A 43 -12.34 -6.29 4.97
C VAL A 43 -13.79 -6.72 5.06
N ARG A 44 -14.68 -5.74 5.06
CA ARG A 44 -16.12 -5.93 5.08
C ARG A 44 -16.73 -5.21 3.89
N GLU A 45 -17.47 -5.93 3.05
CA GLU A 45 -18.23 -5.36 1.93
C GLU A 45 -19.71 -5.31 2.32
N GLY A 46 -20.25 -4.11 2.53
CA GLY A 46 -21.61 -3.95 3.06
C GLY A 46 -21.79 -4.71 4.38
N ASP A 47 -22.77 -5.61 4.46
CA ASP A 47 -23.04 -6.43 5.66
C ASP A 47 -22.23 -7.74 5.73
N ARG A 48 -21.35 -8.00 4.75
CA ARG A 48 -20.60 -9.25 4.65
C ARG A 48 -19.13 -9.05 4.98
N GLU A 49 -18.64 -9.78 5.97
CA GLU A 49 -17.20 -9.89 6.21
C GLU A 49 -16.58 -10.84 5.18
N LEU A 50 -15.50 -10.41 4.52
CA LEU A 50 -14.84 -11.20 3.49
C LEU A 50 -14.02 -12.32 4.13
N ALA A 51 -14.01 -13.48 3.50
CA ALA A 51 -13.15 -14.56 3.93
C ALA A 51 -11.68 -14.24 3.64
N ALA A 52 -10.76 -14.81 4.42
CA ALA A 52 -9.32 -14.59 4.23
C ALA A 52 -8.83 -14.93 2.81
N SER A 53 -9.41 -15.94 2.16
CA SER A 53 -9.12 -16.28 0.76
C SER A 53 -9.60 -15.22 -0.23
N GLU A 54 -10.72 -14.55 0.06
CA GLU A 54 -11.27 -13.48 -0.77
C GLU A 54 -10.45 -12.20 -0.62
N ILE A 55 -10.03 -11.89 0.60
CA ILE A 55 -9.10 -10.78 0.90
C ILE A 55 -7.77 -10.99 0.17
N LEU A 56 -7.22 -12.21 0.24
CA LEU A 56 -6.01 -12.59 -0.49
C LEU A 56 -6.16 -12.47 -2.00
N ALA A 57 -7.32 -12.86 -2.55
CA ALA A 57 -7.59 -12.73 -3.97
C ALA A 57 -7.72 -11.26 -4.40
N ARG A 58 -8.39 -10.43 -3.60
CA ARG A 58 -8.55 -8.97 -3.81
C ARG A 58 -7.19 -8.27 -3.84
N TYR A 59 -6.31 -8.60 -2.91
CA TYR A 59 -4.99 -7.97 -2.76
C TYR A 59 -3.81 -8.78 -3.30
N ARG A 60 -4.06 -9.76 -4.19
CA ARG A 60 -3.02 -10.65 -4.76
C ARG A 60 -1.87 -9.90 -5.46
N HIS A 61 -2.13 -8.69 -5.91
CA HIS A 61 -1.20 -7.83 -6.64
C HIS A 61 -0.27 -7.02 -5.72
N LEU A 62 -0.51 -7.02 -4.41
CA LEU A 62 0.35 -6.34 -3.43
C LEU A 62 1.65 -7.14 -3.26
N TYR A 63 2.73 -6.64 -3.86
CA TYR A 63 4.07 -7.21 -3.71
C TYR A 63 4.52 -7.13 -2.26
N GLY A 64 4.77 -8.28 -1.64
CA GLY A 64 5.24 -8.39 -0.24
C GLY A 64 4.15 -8.73 0.77
N VAL A 65 2.89 -8.89 0.34
CA VAL A 65 1.83 -9.47 1.18
C VAL A 65 2.02 -10.99 1.20
N SER A 66 2.98 -11.44 2.01
CA SER A 66 3.15 -12.85 2.40
C SER A 66 2.15 -13.17 3.50
N ALA A 67 0.89 -13.20 3.09
CA ALA A 67 -0.22 -13.31 3.99
C ALA A 67 -0.50 -14.77 4.37
N GLY A 68 -0.35 -15.10 5.64
CA GLY A 68 -0.94 -16.29 6.25
C GLY A 68 -2.38 -15.98 6.65
N ALA A 69 -3.32 -16.83 6.28
CA ALA A 69 -4.67 -16.76 6.83
C ALA A 69 -4.61 -17.17 8.31
N THR A 70 -4.69 -16.20 9.23
CA THR A 70 -4.71 -16.49 10.68
C THR A 70 -6.10 -16.88 11.17
N SER A 71 -7.15 -16.35 10.52
CA SER A 71 -8.54 -16.74 10.81
C SER A 71 -9.39 -16.72 9.54
N SER A 72 -10.60 -17.27 9.60
CA SER A 72 -11.51 -17.33 8.45
C SER A 72 -11.85 -15.96 7.85
N ALA A 73 -11.74 -14.87 8.63
CA ALA A 73 -12.09 -13.50 8.21
C ALA A 73 -10.92 -12.49 8.31
N SER A 74 -9.72 -12.94 8.68
CA SER A 74 -8.56 -12.05 8.83
C SER A 74 -7.30 -12.61 8.21
N VAL A 75 -6.57 -11.74 7.53
CA VAL A 75 -5.30 -12.05 6.90
C VAL A 75 -4.18 -11.37 7.68
N GLU A 76 -3.16 -12.12 8.08
CA GLU A 76 -1.98 -11.54 8.72
C GLU A 76 -0.74 -11.78 7.89
N GLY A 77 0.20 -10.86 7.96
CA GLY A 77 1.47 -11.04 7.27
C GLY A 77 2.55 -10.12 7.80
N VAL A 78 3.72 -10.26 7.19
CA VAL A 78 4.85 -9.38 7.41
C VAL A 78 5.06 -8.57 6.15
N TYR A 79 5.20 -7.27 6.32
CA TYR A 79 5.53 -6.35 5.26
C TYR A 79 6.88 -5.73 5.56
N GLU A 80 7.83 -5.91 4.64
CA GLU A 80 9.19 -5.42 4.80
C GLU A 80 9.34 -3.97 4.37
N ASN A 81 8.30 -3.31 3.84
CA ASN A 81 8.37 -1.88 3.52
C ASN A 81 7.58 -1.04 4.53
N PRO A 82 7.72 0.30 4.51
CA PRO A 82 7.00 1.17 5.43
C PRO A 82 5.47 0.97 5.37
N PRO A 83 4.76 1.09 6.51
CA PRO A 83 3.32 0.81 6.58
C PRO A 83 2.50 1.74 5.68
N GLN A 84 3.01 2.96 5.45
CA GLN A 84 2.41 3.92 4.53
C GLN A 84 2.32 3.36 3.10
N GLN A 85 3.31 2.57 2.67
CA GLN A 85 3.31 1.98 1.33
C GLN A 85 2.25 0.89 1.18
N LEU A 86 2.00 0.13 2.25
CA LEU A 86 0.91 -0.84 2.30
C LEU A 86 -0.45 -0.13 2.21
N ILE A 87 -0.62 0.95 2.98
CA ILE A 87 -1.83 1.80 2.95
C ILE A 87 -2.05 2.38 1.54
N ASP A 88 -1.01 2.95 0.94
CA ASP A 88 -1.09 3.56 -0.39
C ASP A 88 -1.50 2.55 -1.47
N GLN A 89 -0.99 1.32 -1.42
CA GLN A 89 -1.37 0.29 -2.37
C GLN A 89 -2.81 -0.21 -2.16
N ILE A 90 -3.23 -0.38 -0.90
CA ILE A 90 -4.64 -0.70 -0.58
C ILE A 90 -5.55 0.41 -1.10
N LEU A 91 -5.22 1.67 -0.81
CA LEU A 91 -5.96 2.84 -1.29
C LEU A 91 -6.02 2.90 -2.81
N GLN A 92 -4.92 2.59 -3.50
CA GLN A 92 -4.89 2.57 -4.96
C GLN A 92 -5.85 1.51 -5.51
N TYR A 93 -5.85 0.30 -4.94
CA TYR A 93 -6.78 -0.75 -5.34
C TYR A 93 -8.23 -0.34 -5.10
N GLU A 94 -8.53 0.12 -3.89
CA GLU A 94 -9.90 0.49 -3.51
C GLU A 94 -10.44 1.66 -4.34
N ARG A 95 -9.59 2.63 -4.68
CA ARG A 95 -9.98 3.74 -5.58
C ARG A 95 -10.18 3.31 -7.04
N THR A 96 -9.42 2.32 -7.50
CA THR A 96 -9.41 1.90 -8.92
C THR A 96 -10.46 0.83 -9.20
N TYR A 97 -10.56 -0.16 -8.32
CA TYR A 97 -11.40 -1.36 -8.49
C TYR A 97 -12.50 -1.44 -7.42
N GLY A 98 -12.20 -1.11 -6.17
CA GLY A 98 -13.10 -1.30 -5.03
C GLY A 98 -14.19 -0.23 -4.83
N ARG A 99 -14.23 0.82 -5.65
CA ARG A 99 -15.10 1.99 -5.47
C ARG A 99 -16.60 1.68 -5.45
N LYS A 100 -17.02 0.55 -6.00
CA LYS A 100 -18.44 0.13 -6.05
C LYS A 100 -18.81 -0.88 -4.96
N ASP A 101 -17.83 -1.39 -4.23
CA ASP A 101 -18.03 -2.52 -3.32
C ASP A 101 -18.45 -2.05 -1.92
N HIS A 102 -18.43 -0.74 -1.65
CA HIS A 102 -18.70 -0.15 -0.34
C HIS A 102 -17.91 -0.87 0.78
N ALA A 103 -16.64 -1.15 0.47
CA ALA A 103 -15.77 -1.89 1.35
C ALA A 103 -15.29 -1.00 2.51
N VAL A 104 -15.30 -1.57 3.71
CA VAL A 104 -14.63 -1.05 4.90
C VAL A 104 -13.40 -1.91 5.12
N VAL A 105 -12.24 -1.29 5.00
CA VAL A 105 -10.95 -1.96 5.15
C VAL A 105 -10.35 -1.54 6.47
N THR A 106 -10.11 -2.50 7.36
CA THR A 106 -9.44 -2.27 8.64
C THR A 106 -8.08 -2.96 8.62
N LEU A 107 -7.04 -2.15 8.68
CA LEU A 107 -5.64 -2.54 8.75
C LEU A 107 -5.09 -2.20 10.14
N THR A 108 -4.89 -3.22 10.95
CA THR A 108 -4.11 -3.10 12.19
C THR A 108 -2.67 -3.42 11.87
N TYR A 109 -1.74 -2.49 12.02
CA TYR A 109 -0.33 -2.74 11.78
C TYR A 109 0.55 -2.35 12.97
N ARG A 110 1.66 -3.07 13.14
CA ARG A 110 2.62 -2.87 14.20
C ARG A 110 4.01 -2.72 13.60
N LEU A 111 4.62 -1.58 13.83
CA LEU A 111 6.01 -1.30 13.47
C LEU A 111 6.91 -1.82 14.58
N ASP A 112 7.64 -2.90 14.32
CA ASP A 112 8.57 -3.53 15.26
C ASP A 112 7.92 -3.88 16.62
N GLU A 113 8.40 -3.28 17.71
CA GLU A 113 7.90 -3.45 19.09
C GLU A 113 6.95 -2.33 19.54
N ARG A 114 6.61 -1.37 18.67
CA ARG A 114 5.67 -0.29 19.04
C ARG A 114 4.25 -0.81 19.24
N ALA A 115 3.41 0.01 19.85
CA ALA A 115 1.98 -0.27 19.96
C ALA A 115 1.36 -0.44 18.57
N PRO A 116 0.40 -1.38 18.40
CA PRO A 116 -0.34 -1.53 17.16
C PRO A 116 -1.14 -0.26 16.87
N VAL A 117 -1.18 0.12 15.59
CA VAL A 117 -1.95 1.24 15.08
C VAL A 117 -3.05 0.69 14.20
N ASP A 118 -4.27 1.14 14.46
CA ASP A 118 -5.43 0.80 13.64
C ASP A 118 -5.66 1.89 12.60
N TRP A 119 -5.69 1.47 11.34
CA TRP A 119 -6.08 2.29 10.22
C TRP A 119 -7.36 1.73 9.61
N VAL A 120 -8.34 2.60 9.39
CA VAL A 120 -9.63 2.24 8.81
C VAL A 120 -9.88 3.10 7.59
N TRP A 121 -10.28 2.46 6.50
CA TRP A 121 -10.74 3.11 5.29
C TRP A 121 -12.21 2.79 5.02
N HIS A 122 -12.92 3.81 4.55
CA HIS A 122 -14.34 3.74 4.18
C HIS A 122 -14.49 4.13 2.71
N GLY A 123 -15.06 3.22 1.92
CA GLY A 123 -15.33 3.38 0.49
C GLY A 123 -16.72 3.88 0.12
#